data_AF-A0A7S2HK26-F1
#
_entry.id   AF-A0A7S2HK26-F1
#
_cell.length_a   1.000
_cell.length_b   1.000
_cell.length_c   1.000
_cell.angle_alpha   90.00
_cell.angle_beta   90.00
_cell.angle_gamma   90.00
#
_symmetry.space_group_name_H-M   'P 1'
#
loop_
_entity.id
_entity.type
_entity.pdbx_description
1 polymer ?
#
loop_
_entity_poly.entity_id
_entity_poly.type
_entity_poly.pdbx_seq_one_letter_code
_entity_poly.pdbx_strand_id
1 'polypeptide(L)'
;MAHANFAQPWAAPAERVEMGAGRSCCLCDSDLQASGVDFPGRSIGALPFGANNQPQFGAQPDPHLLIGYTPATPVGCARSGSFIRQAGFLRWGGPGGSGLGGESWLTVGVVTAALLLAACAGAKALHSHHAAAVVTTTTPALAPDFAAVSQDPFSSTSSERRPHTFYMYRAQSPSNYPMENVNMANLAGVMWYLHNEIVKYCPRNRHVTRILRFKVTVMSTQDLADQKGTFFGPFAAFDSAKCTVPGCDSFWQQYGNVVGCQEAHTDMGNYRPLNPDHGDKPVWYSLPGACSSANYGMKTAACRAYQSGGACAQVTGDRHCTYHTEAAGFVDLNYLTSAPFSASFVAYGATSPEYQTFCDGGGKEYDPAIDAGRGFTFWNHKHDQAACDGRQQAVLDAFQRKYPGMPTELDAPPPCDWDEAEPR
;
A
#
# COMPACT_ATOMS: atom_id res chain seq x y z
N MET A 1 24.09 -34.59 -0.24
CA MET A 1 23.20 -34.98 -1.35
C MET A 1 21.86 -35.39 -0.78
N ALA A 2 20.87 -34.49 -0.83
CA ALA A 2 19.43 -34.76 -0.78
C ALA A 2 18.73 -33.39 -0.83
N HIS A 3 18.38 -32.95 -2.04
CA HIS A 3 17.56 -31.77 -2.27
C HIS A 3 16.09 -32.18 -2.19
N ALA A 4 15.30 -31.51 -1.34
CA ALA A 4 13.85 -31.59 -1.35
C ALA A 4 13.29 -30.25 -1.84
N ASN A 5 12.90 -30.24 -3.12
CA ASN A 5 12.09 -29.21 -3.77
C ASN A 5 10.62 -29.48 -3.47
N PHE A 6 9.89 -28.52 -2.91
CA PHE A 6 8.43 -28.41 -3.07
C PHE A 6 7.99 -26.95 -2.90
N ALA A 7 7.69 -26.29 -4.01
CA ALA A 7 6.74 -25.18 -4.05
C ALA A 7 6.01 -25.27 -5.39
N GLN A 8 4.74 -25.68 -5.35
CA GLN A 8 3.84 -25.68 -6.50
C GLN A 8 3.22 -24.28 -6.66
N PRO A 9 3.07 -23.76 -7.89
CA PRO A 9 2.38 -22.51 -8.14
C PRO A 9 0.85 -22.69 -8.09
N TRP A 10 0.17 -21.65 -7.61
CA TRP A 10 -1.29 -21.53 -7.64
C TRP A 10 -1.75 -21.30 -9.09
N ALA A 11 -2.45 -22.28 -9.65
CA ALA A 11 -3.09 -22.18 -10.96
C ALA A 11 -4.50 -21.58 -10.82
N ALA A 12 -4.79 -20.54 -11.60
CA ALA A 12 -6.15 -20.03 -11.79
C ALA A 12 -6.94 -21.00 -12.71
N PRO A 13 -8.26 -21.17 -12.50
CA PRO A 13 -9.07 -22.02 -13.38
C PRO A 13 -9.23 -21.39 -14.76
N ALA A 14 -8.93 -22.19 -15.79
CA ALA A 14 -9.18 -21.87 -17.19
C ALA A 14 -10.68 -22.00 -17.49
N GLU A 15 -11.31 -20.89 -17.89
CA GLU A 15 -12.67 -20.90 -18.41
C GLU A 15 -12.63 -21.09 -19.92
N ARG A 16 -13.22 -22.21 -20.36
CA ARG A 16 -13.33 -22.64 -21.76
C ARG A 16 -14.58 -21.96 -22.36
N VAL A 17 -14.40 -20.96 -23.21
CA VAL A 17 -15.49 -20.40 -24.02
C VAL A 17 -15.47 -21.06 -25.39
N GLU A 18 -16.55 -21.78 -25.69
CA GLU A 18 -16.82 -22.42 -26.97
C GLU A 18 -17.07 -21.38 -28.07
N MET A 19 -16.48 -21.60 -29.23
CA MET A 19 -16.72 -20.83 -30.45
C MET A 19 -18.04 -21.27 -31.09
N GLY A 20 -19.03 -20.39 -31.10
CA GLY A 20 -20.24 -20.51 -31.92
C GLY A 20 -20.11 -19.73 -33.23
N ALA A 21 -20.18 -20.43 -34.34
CA ALA A 21 -20.12 -19.88 -35.69
C ALA A 21 -21.47 -19.28 -36.16
N GLY A 22 -21.38 -18.20 -36.94
CA GLY A 22 -22.32 -17.88 -38.03
C GLY A 22 -23.32 -16.76 -37.77
N ARG A 23 -23.14 -15.61 -38.46
CA ARG A 23 -23.80 -15.31 -39.74
C ARG A 23 -23.50 -13.87 -40.19
N SER A 24 -23.34 -13.76 -41.50
CA SER A 24 -23.00 -12.58 -42.29
C SER A 24 -24.22 -11.69 -42.60
N CYS A 25 -23.90 -10.51 -43.16
CA CYS A 25 -24.71 -9.56 -43.94
C CYS A 25 -25.28 -8.36 -43.16
N CYS A 26 -24.71 -7.17 -43.37
CA CYS A 26 -25.11 -6.25 -44.46
C CYS A 26 -24.17 -5.05 -44.55
N LEU A 27 -23.82 -4.72 -45.80
CA LEU A 27 -23.21 -3.47 -46.24
C LEU A 27 -24.11 -2.27 -45.89
N CYS A 28 -23.49 -1.14 -45.55
CA CYS A 28 -23.85 0.16 -46.11
C CYS A 28 -22.62 1.07 -46.03
N ASP A 29 -22.14 1.37 -47.22
CA ASP A 29 -21.19 2.40 -47.60
C ASP A 29 -21.91 3.75 -47.62
N SER A 30 -21.26 4.81 -47.15
CA SER A 30 -21.50 6.17 -47.64
C SER A 30 -20.43 7.12 -47.13
N ASP A 31 -19.56 7.50 -48.06
CA ASP A 31 -18.85 8.76 -48.17
C ASP A 31 -19.55 9.94 -47.49
N LEU A 32 -18.76 10.81 -46.85
CA LEU A 32 -18.98 12.26 -46.96
C LEU A 32 -17.69 13.04 -46.73
N GLN A 33 -17.53 13.99 -47.63
CA GLN A 33 -16.35 14.76 -47.96
C GLN A 33 -16.00 15.83 -46.92
N ALA A 34 -14.72 16.20 -47.00
CA ALA A 34 -14.10 17.42 -46.53
C ALA A 34 -14.97 18.69 -46.67
N SER A 35 -14.89 19.53 -45.64
CA SER A 35 -14.93 20.98 -45.82
C SER A 35 -13.97 21.62 -44.81
N GLY A 36 -12.97 22.31 -45.36
CA GLY A 36 -12.05 23.13 -44.60
C GLY A 36 -12.71 24.45 -44.19
N VAL A 37 -12.33 24.94 -43.02
CA VAL A 37 -12.60 26.32 -42.60
C VAL A 37 -11.34 26.84 -41.91
N ASP A 38 -10.71 27.80 -42.58
CA ASP A 38 -9.67 28.68 -42.03
C ASP A 38 -10.23 29.51 -40.87
N PHE A 39 -9.44 29.69 -39.80
CA PHE A 39 -9.60 30.81 -38.88
C PHE A 39 -8.24 31.49 -38.62
N PRO A 40 -8.22 32.84 -38.54
CA PRO A 40 -6.98 33.62 -38.50
C PRO A 40 -6.39 33.68 -37.09
N GLY A 41 -5.07 33.90 -37.07
CA GLY A 41 -4.25 33.95 -35.87
C GLY A 41 -4.67 35.01 -34.85
N ARG A 42 -4.47 34.63 -33.58
CA ARG A 42 -4.28 35.57 -32.46
C ARG A 42 -3.13 35.07 -31.59
N SER A 43 -2.07 35.87 -31.61
CA SER A 43 -1.00 35.91 -30.61
C SER A 43 -1.59 36.24 -29.24
N ILE A 44 -1.32 35.40 -28.23
CA ILE A 44 -1.57 35.72 -26.82
C ILE A 44 -0.25 35.55 -26.08
N GLY A 45 0.15 36.63 -25.40
CA GLY A 45 1.40 36.75 -24.68
C GLY A 45 1.49 35.86 -23.45
N ALA A 46 2.74 35.56 -23.11
CA ALA A 46 3.14 34.87 -21.89
C ALA A 46 2.70 35.63 -20.63
N LEU A 47 2.16 34.90 -19.65
CA LEU A 47 2.04 35.32 -18.26
C LEU A 47 2.53 34.19 -17.36
N PRO A 48 3.12 34.51 -16.19
CA PRO A 48 3.91 33.58 -15.40
C PRO A 48 3.01 32.65 -14.57
N PHE A 49 3.39 31.37 -14.50
CA PHE A 49 2.81 30.39 -13.59
C PHE A 49 3.33 30.64 -12.16
N GLY A 50 2.46 31.14 -11.29
CA GLY A 50 2.66 31.11 -9.84
C GLY A 50 2.17 29.79 -9.27
N ALA A 51 3.07 29.07 -8.60
CA ALA A 51 2.81 27.83 -7.89
C ALA A 51 1.88 28.05 -6.69
N ASN A 52 0.70 27.42 -6.72
CA ASN A 52 -0.09 27.08 -5.53
C ASN A 52 -1.21 26.10 -5.93
N ASN A 53 -0.84 24.85 -6.25
CA ASN A 53 -1.79 23.75 -6.41
C ASN A 53 -1.57 22.74 -5.29
N GLN A 54 -2.25 22.96 -4.16
CA GLN A 54 -2.56 21.88 -3.23
C GLN A 54 -3.70 21.07 -3.85
N PRO A 55 -3.52 19.77 -4.16
CA PRO A 55 -4.64 18.94 -4.59
C PRO A 55 -5.61 18.77 -3.41
N GLN A 56 -6.77 19.42 -3.50
CA GLN A 56 -7.88 19.13 -2.60
C GLN A 56 -8.45 17.76 -2.96
N PHE A 57 -8.22 16.77 -2.10
CA PHE A 57 -8.82 15.45 -2.22
C PHE A 57 -10.33 15.54 -1.93
N GLY A 58 -11.12 15.63 -3.01
CA GLY A 58 -12.57 15.55 -2.95
C GLY A 58 -13.03 14.12 -2.66
N ALA A 59 -13.42 13.85 -1.41
CA ALA A 59 -14.06 12.59 -1.06
C ALA A 59 -15.45 12.50 -1.71
N GLN A 60 -15.58 11.82 -2.85
CA GLN A 60 -16.87 11.25 -3.26
C GLN A 60 -17.07 9.88 -2.58
N PRO A 61 -18.27 9.61 -2.02
CA PRO A 61 -18.63 8.28 -1.56
C PRO A 61 -18.86 7.35 -2.76
N ASP A 62 -18.37 6.12 -2.66
CA ASP A 62 -18.67 5.05 -3.62
C ASP A 62 -20.17 4.75 -3.63
N PRO A 63 -20.81 4.59 -4.81
CA PRO A 63 -22.17 4.10 -4.88
C PRO A 63 -22.16 2.58 -4.72
N HIS A 64 -22.54 2.08 -3.54
CA HIS A 64 -22.85 0.67 -3.38
C HIS A 64 -24.07 0.29 -4.21
N LEU A 65 -23.84 -0.74 -5.04
CA LEU A 65 -24.77 -1.54 -5.81
C LEU A 65 -25.86 -2.13 -4.87
N LEU A 66 -27.05 -1.51 -4.82
CA LEU A 66 -28.24 -2.12 -4.24
C LEU A 66 -28.88 -3.05 -5.29
N ILE A 67 -28.50 -4.33 -5.29
CA ILE A 67 -29.32 -5.38 -5.92
C ILE A 67 -30.36 -5.80 -4.89
N GLY A 68 -31.55 -5.19 -4.97
CA GLY A 68 -32.73 -5.64 -4.24
C GLY A 68 -33.30 -6.91 -4.89
N TYR A 69 -33.17 -8.05 -4.21
CA TYR A 69 -33.99 -9.22 -4.48
C TYR A 69 -35.37 -9.01 -3.87
N THR A 70 -36.40 -8.87 -4.69
CA THR A 70 -37.81 -8.98 -4.29
C THR A 70 -38.25 -10.44 -4.38
N PRO A 71 -38.71 -11.08 -3.29
CA PRO A 71 -39.52 -12.27 -3.41
C PRO A 71 -40.99 -11.85 -3.59
N ALA A 72 -41.58 -12.34 -4.68
CA ALA A 72 -43.00 -12.23 -4.95
C ALA A 72 -43.81 -13.01 -3.89
N THR A 73 -44.72 -12.33 -3.19
CA THR A 73 -45.79 -12.95 -2.40
C THR A 73 -47.02 -13.16 -3.27
N PRO A 74 -47.65 -14.34 -3.27
CA PRO A 74 -48.93 -14.54 -3.93
C PRO A 74 -50.08 -14.03 -3.06
N VAL A 75 -51.06 -13.46 -3.77
CA VAL A 75 -52.34 -12.94 -3.29
C VAL A 75 -53.21 -14.06 -2.71
N GLY A 76 -53.85 -13.82 -1.56
CA GLY A 76 -54.81 -14.74 -0.96
C GLY A 76 -55.71 -14.11 0.11
N CYS A 77 -56.89 -13.68 -0.34
CA CYS A 77 -58.19 -13.52 0.34
C CYS A 77 -58.32 -13.09 1.82
N ALA A 78 -59.07 -11.99 1.98
CA ALA A 78 -59.66 -11.48 3.21
C ALA A 78 -60.66 -12.44 3.90
N ARG A 79 -60.75 -12.34 5.23
CA ARG A 79 -62.02 -12.31 5.97
C ARG A 79 -61.88 -11.64 7.34
N SER A 80 -62.86 -10.79 7.60
CA SER A 80 -63.14 -9.96 8.77
C SER A 80 -63.50 -10.74 10.03
N GLY A 81 -63.27 -10.15 11.21
CA GLY A 81 -63.93 -10.54 12.45
C GLY A 81 -63.42 -9.81 13.68
N SER A 82 -64.00 -8.66 14.00
CA SER A 82 -63.92 -8.01 15.31
C SER A 82 -64.80 -8.74 16.32
N PHE A 83 -64.34 -8.95 17.57
CA PHE A 83 -65.23 -9.03 18.74
C PHE A 83 -64.52 -8.62 20.05
N ILE A 84 -65.36 -8.06 20.93
CA ILE A 84 -65.14 -7.27 22.15
C ILE A 84 -65.08 -8.16 23.41
N ARG A 85 -64.38 -7.71 24.47
CA ARG A 85 -64.71 -7.70 25.93
C ARG A 85 -63.47 -8.02 26.79
N GLN A 86 -62.94 -7.08 27.58
CA GLN A 86 -63.36 -6.58 28.91
C GLN A 86 -62.85 -7.38 30.12
N ALA A 87 -62.09 -6.65 30.96
CA ALA A 87 -62.18 -6.53 32.43
C ALA A 87 -61.55 -7.58 33.38
N GLY A 88 -60.94 -7.04 34.45
CA GLY A 88 -60.75 -7.67 35.77
C GLY A 88 -59.30 -7.67 36.28
N PHE A 89 -58.78 -6.59 36.89
CA PHE A 89 -58.76 -6.32 38.35
C PHE A 89 -58.28 -7.48 39.25
N LEU A 90 -57.11 -7.36 39.89
CA LEU A 90 -56.98 -7.05 41.33
C LEU A 90 -55.52 -7.06 41.82
N ARG A 91 -55.34 -6.27 42.87
CA ARG A 91 -54.15 -5.74 43.55
C ARG A 91 -53.92 -6.51 44.85
N TRP A 92 -52.67 -6.68 45.29
CA TRP A 92 -52.13 -6.67 46.67
C TRP A 92 -50.72 -7.33 46.62
N GLY A 93 -49.67 -6.89 47.31
CA GLY A 93 -49.50 -5.88 48.33
C GLY A 93 -48.29 -6.26 49.19
N GLY A 94 -47.22 -5.46 49.12
CA GLY A 94 -46.43 -5.06 50.30
C GLY A 94 -45.34 -5.99 50.88
N PRO A 95 -44.46 -5.42 51.73
CA PRO A 95 -43.02 -5.76 51.77
C PRO A 95 -42.48 -6.14 53.17
N GLY A 96 -41.20 -6.53 53.25
CA GLY A 96 -40.36 -6.23 54.43
C GLY A 96 -39.51 -7.38 55.00
N GLY A 97 -38.33 -7.00 55.51
CA GLY A 97 -37.53 -7.74 56.51
C GLY A 97 -36.19 -8.28 55.96
N SER A 98 -35.08 -7.53 55.99
CA SER A 98 -34.12 -7.32 57.11
C SER A 98 -33.46 -8.59 57.68
N GLY A 99 -32.19 -8.80 57.30
CA GLY A 99 -31.05 -8.88 58.23
C GLY A 99 -30.85 -10.11 59.12
N LEU A 100 -29.65 -10.69 58.99
CA LEU A 100 -28.75 -11.29 60.00
C LEU A 100 -28.30 -12.74 59.70
N GLY A 101 -26.97 -12.89 59.63
CA GLY A 101 -26.26 -14.02 60.24
C GLY A 101 -25.89 -15.21 59.35
N GLY A 102 -24.61 -15.61 59.41
CA GLY A 102 -24.22 -17.01 59.19
C GLY A 102 -23.08 -17.27 58.20
N GLU A 103 -21.85 -17.27 58.72
CA GLU A 103 -20.82 -18.34 58.55
C GLU A 103 -20.56 -18.90 57.13
N SER A 104 -19.43 -18.55 56.49
CA SER A 104 -18.15 -19.29 56.58
C SER A 104 -18.18 -20.72 56.01
N TRP A 105 -17.83 -20.89 54.73
CA TRP A 105 -17.02 -22.02 54.26
C TRP A 105 -16.08 -21.56 53.13
N LEU A 106 -14.80 -21.41 53.50
CA LEU A 106 -13.67 -21.34 52.57
C LEU A 106 -13.37 -22.77 52.09
N THR A 107 -13.45 -23.03 50.79
CA THR A 107 -12.75 -24.15 50.16
C THR A 107 -11.59 -23.60 49.34
N VAL A 108 -10.41 -23.70 49.93
CA VAL A 108 -9.11 -23.50 49.30
C VAL A 108 -8.79 -24.75 48.48
N GLY A 109 -8.87 -24.64 47.15
CA GLY A 109 -8.36 -25.65 46.23
C GLY A 109 -6.88 -25.40 45.96
N VAL A 110 -6.02 -26.14 46.66
CA VAL A 110 -4.57 -26.21 46.41
C VAL A 110 -4.35 -27.04 45.14
N VAL A 111 -3.87 -26.41 44.06
CA VAL A 111 -3.32 -27.13 42.90
C VAL A 111 -1.80 -27.11 43.02
N THR A 112 -1.25 -28.26 43.38
CA THR A 112 0.19 -28.56 43.43
C THR A 112 0.82 -28.47 42.04
N ALA A 113 1.83 -27.61 41.92
CA ALA A 113 2.75 -27.56 40.79
C ALA A 113 3.78 -28.71 40.88
N ALA A 114 3.86 -29.52 39.83
CA ALA A 114 4.93 -30.50 39.66
C ALA A 114 6.05 -29.90 38.80
N LEU A 115 7.17 -29.59 39.44
CA LEU A 115 8.45 -29.29 38.82
C LEU A 115 9.03 -30.58 38.21
N LEU A 116 9.37 -30.55 36.92
CA LEU A 116 10.29 -31.50 36.29
C LEU A 116 11.57 -30.76 35.93
N LEU A 117 12.58 -30.93 36.78
CA LEU A 117 13.98 -30.62 36.50
C LEU A 117 14.55 -31.71 35.58
N ALA A 118 14.94 -31.34 34.36
CA ALA A 118 15.83 -32.14 33.53
C ALA A 118 17.19 -31.43 33.46
N ALA A 119 18.15 -31.94 34.24
CA ALA A 119 19.55 -31.58 34.15
C ALA A 119 20.23 -32.46 33.10
N CYS A 120 20.90 -31.83 32.13
CA CYS A 120 21.92 -32.48 31.31
C CYS A 120 23.24 -31.73 31.50
N ALA A 121 24.09 -32.27 32.37
CA ALA A 121 25.51 -31.96 32.44
C ALA A 121 26.25 -32.96 31.55
N GLY A 122 27.02 -32.46 30.60
CA GLY A 122 27.93 -33.25 29.78
C GLY A 122 29.19 -32.45 29.48
N ALA A 123 30.22 -32.64 30.30
CA ALA A 123 31.56 -32.13 30.09
C ALA A 123 32.48 -33.24 29.55
N LYS A 124 33.36 -32.89 28.60
CA LYS A 124 34.74 -33.39 28.35
C LYS A 124 35.11 -33.01 26.89
N ALA A 125 35.96 -32.02 26.62
CA ALA A 125 37.41 -31.89 26.85
C ALA A 125 38.28 -32.54 25.74
N LEU A 126 39.23 -31.72 25.25
CA LEU A 126 40.64 -32.03 24.89
C LEU A 126 41.11 -31.92 23.42
N HIS A 127 42.19 -31.13 23.29
CA HIS A 127 43.36 -31.21 22.37
C HIS A 127 43.14 -30.90 20.88
N SER A 128 44.08 -30.31 20.11
CA SER A 128 45.45 -29.84 20.35
C SER A 128 45.94 -29.01 19.14
N HIS A 129 46.95 -28.19 19.41
CA HIS A 129 47.92 -27.52 18.54
C HIS A 129 48.22 -28.11 17.15
N HIS A 130 48.34 -27.24 16.14
CA HIS A 130 49.37 -27.24 15.07
C HIS A 130 49.58 -25.78 14.65
N ALA A 131 50.71 -25.17 14.97
CA ALA A 131 52.01 -25.22 14.29
C ALA A 131 52.12 -24.16 13.19
N ALA A 132 53.01 -23.20 13.44
CA ALA A 132 53.45 -22.16 12.54
C ALA A 132 54.25 -22.73 11.36
N ALA A 133 54.13 -22.11 10.19
CA ALA A 133 55.12 -22.22 9.12
C ALA A 133 55.39 -20.83 8.56
N VAL A 134 56.61 -20.37 8.83
CA VAL A 134 57.30 -19.26 8.18
C VAL A 134 57.71 -19.73 6.78
N VAL A 135 57.42 -18.95 5.73
CA VAL A 135 58.10 -19.08 4.44
C VAL A 135 58.50 -17.70 3.92
N THR A 136 59.77 -17.65 3.58
CA THR A 136 60.63 -16.57 3.10
C THR A 136 60.28 -16.01 1.73
N THR A 137 60.39 -14.68 1.66
CA THR A 137 60.90 -13.80 0.58
C THR A 137 61.30 -14.39 -0.78
N THR A 138 60.72 -13.81 -1.86
CA THR A 138 61.38 -13.66 -3.17
C THR A 138 60.98 -12.32 -3.83
N THR A 139 61.96 -11.43 -3.92
CA THR A 139 62.43 -10.50 -4.99
C THR A 139 61.46 -9.97 -6.07
N PRO A 140 61.60 -8.68 -6.50
CA PRO A 140 60.57 -7.94 -7.22
C PRO A 140 60.68 -8.09 -8.75
N ALA A 141 59.53 -8.06 -9.43
CA ALA A 141 59.44 -7.91 -10.87
C ALA A 141 58.84 -6.54 -11.20
N LEU A 142 59.59 -5.79 -12.00
CA LEU A 142 59.22 -4.52 -12.63
C LEU A 142 57.92 -4.68 -13.42
N ALA A 143 56.89 -3.94 -13.04
CA ALA A 143 55.69 -3.76 -13.84
C ALA A 143 55.83 -2.52 -14.74
N PRO A 144 55.31 -2.56 -15.97
CA PRO A 144 55.38 -1.46 -16.93
C PRO A 144 54.50 -0.27 -16.49
N ASP A 145 54.91 0.92 -16.93
CA ASP A 145 54.21 2.20 -16.77
C ASP A 145 52.69 2.06 -16.91
N PHE A 146 51.99 2.20 -15.78
CA PHE A 146 50.58 2.54 -15.78
C PHE A 146 50.46 3.97 -16.30
N ALA A 147 50.10 4.09 -17.57
CA ALA A 147 49.55 5.31 -18.12
C ALA A 147 48.47 5.83 -17.17
N ALA A 148 48.61 7.09 -16.75
CA ALA A 148 47.65 7.78 -15.92
C ALA A 148 46.27 7.70 -16.57
N VAL A 149 45.42 6.82 -16.03
CA VAL A 149 43.98 6.86 -16.28
C VAL A 149 43.52 8.17 -15.66
N SER A 150 43.26 9.14 -16.52
CA SER A 150 42.54 10.37 -16.21
C SER A 150 41.23 9.98 -15.53
N GLN A 151 41.22 10.01 -14.19
CA GLN A 151 39.98 9.96 -13.44
C GLN A 151 39.31 11.32 -13.63
N ASP A 152 38.43 11.41 -14.63
CA ASP A 152 37.47 12.49 -14.70
C ASP A 152 36.61 12.43 -13.43
N PRO A 153 36.73 13.40 -12.50
CA PRO A 153 36.07 13.29 -11.19
C PRO A 153 34.55 13.46 -11.24
N PHE A 154 33.97 13.66 -12.43
CA PHE A 154 32.54 13.92 -12.59
C PHE A 154 31.98 13.35 -13.90
N SER A 155 32.46 12.18 -14.33
CA SER A 155 31.67 11.35 -15.24
C SER A 155 30.58 10.63 -14.44
N SER A 156 29.63 11.42 -13.90
CA SER A 156 28.30 10.95 -13.50
C SER A 156 27.50 10.59 -14.76
N THR A 157 28.08 9.69 -15.57
CA THR A 157 27.41 9.06 -16.71
C THR A 157 26.03 8.68 -16.22
N SER A 158 25.01 9.18 -16.95
CA SER A 158 23.60 8.88 -16.76
C SER A 158 23.47 7.49 -16.14
N SER A 159 22.89 7.39 -14.95
CA SER A 159 22.60 6.12 -14.29
C SER A 159 22.25 5.11 -15.37
N GLU A 160 23.13 4.12 -15.59
CA GLU A 160 23.00 3.18 -16.70
C GLU A 160 21.55 2.72 -16.73
N ARG A 161 20.83 3.01 -17.81
CA ARG A 161 19.38 2.84 -17.90
C ARG A 161 19.08 1.36 -17.76
N ARG A 162 18.88 0.93 -16.52
CA ARG A 162 18.72 -0.45 -16.11
C ARG A 162 17.50 -0.52 -15.19
N PRO A 163 16.82 -1.68 -15.13
CA PRO A 163 15.76 -1.85 -14.19
C PRO A 163 16.25 -1.71 -12.74
N HIS A 164 15.51 -0.98 -11.91
CA HIS A 164 15.74 -0.86 -10.46
C HIS A 164 14.61 -1.56 -9.72
N THR A 165 14.94 -2.38 -8.72
CA THR A 165 13.96 -3.11 -7.91
C THR A 165 14.03 -2.68 -6.45
N PHE A 166 12.94 -2.14 -5.93
CA PHE A 166 12.84 -1.71 -4.53
C PHE A 166 11.45 -1.99 -3.96
N TYR A 167 11.27 -1.78 -2.65
CA TYR A 167 9.96 -1.96 -2.03
C TYR A 167 9.10 -0.70 -2.16
N MET A 168 7.88 -0.87 -2.68
CA MET A 168 6.81 0.10 -2.53
C MET A 168 5.72 -0.46 -1.63
N TYR A 169 5.04 0.43 -0.93
CA TYR A 169 4.03 0.12 0.07
C TYR A 169 2.69 0.75 -0.29
N ARG A 170 1.61 0.11 0.14
CA ARG A 170 0.26 0.62 -0.04
C ARG A 170 -0.62 0.31 1.16
N ALA A 171 -1.34 1.31 1.64
CA ALA A 171 -2.42 1.12 2.60
C ALA A 171 -3.70 0.68 1.87
N GLN A 172 -4.31 -0.43 2.28
CA GLN A 172 -5.50 -0.96 1.61
C GLN A 172 -6.51 -1.56 2.60
N SER A 173 -7.77 -1.59 2.20
CA SER A 173 -8.81 -2.40 2.83
C SER A 173 -8.60 -3.90 2.54
N PRO A 174 -9.48 -4.79 3.03
CA PRO A 174 -9.41 -6.22 2.71
C PRO A 174 -9.66 -6.54 1.23
N SER A 175 -10.21 -5.60 0.45
CA SER A 175 -10.40 -5.75 -1.00
C SER A 175 -9.07 -5.93 -1.71
N ASN A 176 -9.05 -6.65 -2.84
CA ASN A 176 -7.88 -6.84 -3.68
C ASN A 176 -8.13 -6.24 -5.07
N TYR A 177 -7.16 -5.48 -5.57
CA TYR A 177 -7.19 -4.88 -6.91
C TYR A 177 -5.81 -5.03 -7.55
N PRO A 178 -5.72 -5.03 -8.89
CA PRO A 178 -4.43 -4.95 -9.59
C PRO A 178 -3.64 -3.71 -9.16
N MET A 179 -2.30 -3.80 -9.17
CA MET A 179 -1.42 -2.66 -8.91
C MET A 179 -1.23 -1.80 -10.17
N GLU A 180 -2.36 -1.37 -10.74
CA GLU A 180 -2.47 -0.64 -11.99
C GLU A 180 -3.44 0.54 -11.83
N ASN A 181 -3.00 1.75 -12.18
CA ASN A 181 -3.69 3.01 -11.89
C ASN A 181 -3.84 3.23 -10.39
N VAL A 182 -2.72 3.17 -9.68
CA VAL A 182 -2.69 3.19 -8.22
C VAL A 182 -1.58 4.09 -7.70
N ASN A 183 -1.82 4.68 -6.53
CA ASN A 183 -0.81 5.39 -5.78
C ASN A 183 -0.16 4.41 -4.79
N MET A 184 1.16 4.43 -4.74
CA MET A 184 1.99 3.72 -3.77
C MET A 184 2.91 4.72 -3.07
N ALA A 185 3.71 4.26 -2.11
CA ALA A 185 4.68 5.09 -1.42
C ALA A 185 5.90 4.28 -0.99
N ASN A 186 6.98 4.97 -0.59
CA ASN A 186 7.99 4.34 0.29
C ASN A 186 7.39 4.11 1.70
N LEU A 187 8.15 3.47 2.60
CA LEU A 187 7.65 3.18 3.95
C LEU A 187 7.27 4.46 4.71
N ALA A 188 8.12 5.48 4.65
CA ALA A 188 7.83 6.78 5.26
C ALA A 188 6.53 7.39 4.70
N GLY A 189 6.30 7.32 3.39
CA GLY A 189 5.12 7.87 2.73
C GLY A 189 3.83 7.13 3.07
N VAL A 190 3.85 5.78 3.16
CA VAL A 190 2.64 5.05 3.59
C VAL A 190 2.32 5.33 5.07
N MET A 191 3.33 5.51 5.92
CA MET A 191 3.12 5.85 7.32
C MET A 191 2.63 7.30 7.49
N TRP A 192 3.15 8.22 6.68
CA TRP A 192 2.64 9.58 6.57
C TRP A 192 1.16 9.59 6.17
N TYR A 193 0.77 8.79 5.18
CA TYR A 193 -0.62 8.68 4.72
C TYR A 193 -1.55 8.15 5.80
N LEU A 194 -1.15 7.06 6.45
CA LEU A 194 -1.94 6.44 7.50
C LEU A 194 -2.22 7.45 8.61
N HIS A 195 -1.18 8.16 9.06
CA HIS A 195 -1.28 9.13 10.15
C HIS A 195 -2.14 10.34 9.78
N ASN A 196 -1.98 10.87 8.56
CA ASN A 196 -2.66 12.09 8.14
C ASN A 196 -4.09 11.88 7.63
N GLU A 197 -4.41 10.73 7.04
CA GLU A 197 -5.69 10.55 6.33
C GLU A 197 -6.55 9.38 6.81
N ILE A 198 -5.94 8.38 7.45
CA ILE A 198 -6.65 7.14 7.79
C ILE A 198 -7.06 7.10 9.24
N VAL A 199 -6.12 7.26 10.17
CA VAL A 199 -6.33 6.99 11.61
C VAL A 199 -6.87 8.19 12.39
N LYS A 200 -7.03 9.35 11.73
CA LYS A 200 -7.77 10.52 12.28
C LYS A 200 -9.29 10.30 12.37
N TYR A 201 -9.79 9.24 11.72
CA TYR A 201 -11.19 8.84 11.71
C TYR A 201 -11.39 7.53 12.48
N CYS A 202 -12.56 7.36 13.11
CA CYS A 202 -12.98 6.13 13.77
C CYS A 202 -14.41 5.79 13.32
N PRO A 203 -14.62 4.69 12.57
CA PRO A 203 -13.61 3.76 12.09
C PRO A 203 -12.64 4.38 11.07
N ARG A 204 -11.49 3.73 10.84
CA ARG A 204 -10.48 4.16 9.84
C ARG A 204 -11.13 4.49 8.50
N ASN A 205 -10.70 5.60 7.90
CA ASN A 205 -11.19 6.02 6.59
C ASN A 205 -10.99 4.92 5.53
N ARG A 206 -11.94 4.80 4.61
CA ARG A 206 -11.95 3.79 3.51
C ARG A 206 -11.75 2.33 3.98
N HIS A 207 -12.00 2.04 5.26
CA HIS A 207 -11.82 0.71 5.88
C HIS A 207 -10.41 0.13 5.64
N VAL A 208 -9.38 0.98 5.63
CA VAL A 208 -7.99 0.53 5.52
C VAL A 208 -7.64 -0.35 6.72
N THR A 209 -7.07 -1.53 6.45
CA THR A 209 -6.79 -2.54 7.48
C THR A 209 -5.37 -3.09 7.44
N ARG A 210 -4.64 -2.87 6.35
CA ARG A 210 -3.32 -3.48 6.13
C ARG A 210 -2.40 -2.58 5.32
N ILE A 211 -1.11 -2.77 5.54
CA ILE A 211 -0.03 -2.27 4.69
C ILE A 211 0.43 -3.42 3.81
N LEU A 212 0.24 -3.27 2.51
CA LEU A 212 0.80 -4.16 1.50
C LEU A 212 2.24 -3.72 1.18
N ARG A 213 3.12 -4.68 0.93
CA ARG A 213 4.48 -4.45 0.43
C ARG A 213 4.63 -5.17 -0.91
N PHE A 214 5.20 -4.51 -1.89
CA PHE A 214 5.48 -5.07 -3.21
C PHE A 214 6.94 -4.85 -3.57
N LYS A 215 7.59 -5.85 -4.16
CA LYS A 215 8.80 -5.60 -4.96
C LYS A 215 8.34 -4.95 -6.25
N VAL A 216 8.86 -3.77 -6.55
CA VAL A 216 8.53 -3.06 -7.77
C VAL A 216 9.80 -2.88 -8.55
N THR A 217 9.83 -3.45 -9.75
CA THR A 217 10.89 -3.22 -10.73
C THR A 217 10.44 -2.10 -11.63
N VAL A 218 11.26 -1.07 -11.81
CA VAL A 218 10.95 0.12 -12.61
C VAL A 218 12.09 0.44 -13.57
N MET A 219 11.77 1.05 -14.71
CA MET A 219 12.75 1.59 -15.65
C MET A 219 12.15 2.80 -16.36
N SER A 220 12.93 3.87 -16.43
CA SER A 220 12.56 5.06 -17.21
C SER A 220 12.52 4.74 -18.70
N THR A 221 11.70 5.49 -19.44
CA THR A 221 11.70 5.41 -20.90
C THR A 221 12.88 6.18 -21.48
N GLN A 222 13.26 5.82 -22.70
CA GLN A 222 14.29 6.55 -23.44
C GLN A 222 13.92 8.03 -23.60
N ASP A 223 12.67 8.32 -23.96
CA ASP A 223 12.20 9.69 -24.18
C ASP A 223 12.31 10.55 -22.92
N LEU A 224 11.95 9.99 -21.75
CA LEU A 224 12.08 10.69 -20.47
C LEU A 224 13.54 10.94 -20.13
N ALA A 225 14.37 9.90 -20.22
CA ALA A 225 15.79 9.98 -19.90
C ALA A 225 16.51 11.00 -20.78
N ASP A 226 16.24 11.01 -22.09
CA ASP A 226 16.91 11.90 -23.04
C ASP A 226 16.47 13.36 -22.91
N GLN A 227 15.18 13.60 -22.70
CA GLN A 227 14.63 14.97 -22.70
C GLN A 227 14.63 15.64 -21.33
N LYS A 228 14.59 14.85 -20.25
CA LYS A 228 14.49 15.36 -18.87
C LYS A 228 15.66 14.96 -17.99
N GLY A 229 16.36 13.88 -18.32
CA GLY A 229 17.46 13.39 -17.51
C GLY A 229 17.02 12.85 -16.15
N THR A 230 15.72 12.57 -15.97
CA THR A 230 15.14 12.04 -14.73
C THR A 230 14.81 10.56 -14.85
N PHE A 231 14.70 9.89 -13.70
CA PHE A 231 14.27 8.49 -13.67
C PHE A 231 12.75 8.35 -13.61
N PHE A 232 12.09 9.24 -12.88
CA PHE A 232 10.63 9.26 -12.71
C PHE A 232 10.00 10.45 -13.43
N GLY A 233 8.70 10.31 -13.76
CA GLY A 233 7.85 11.41 -14.19
C GLY A 233 7.23 12.19 -13.02
N PRO A 234 6.35 13.17 -13.28
CA PRO A 234 5.55 13.81 -12.26
C PRO A 234 4.59 12.82 -11.62
N PHE A 235 4.34 12.96 -10.32
CA PHE A 235 3.30 12.20 -9.64
C PHE A 235 1.91 12.43 -10.26
N ALA A 236 1.25 11.32 -10.57
CA ALA A 236 -0.13 11.27 -11.02
C ALA A 236 -1.01 10.64 -9.94
N ALA A 237 -1.90 11.42 -9.32
CA ALA A 237 -2.88 10.90 -8.38
C ALA A 237 -3.92 10.05 -9.13
N PHE A 238 -4.12 8.82 -8.66
CA PHE A 238 -5.20 7.94 -9.11
C PHE A 238 -6.33 7.84 -8.09
N ASP A 239 -7.49 8.38 -8.44
CA ASP A 239 -8.74 8.22 -7.70
C ASP A 239 -9.66 7.26 -8.46
N SER A 240 -10.07 6.17 -7.82
CA SER A 240 -10.90 5.13 -8.44
C SER A 240 -10.36 4.60 -9.79
N ALA A 241 -9.02 4.47 -9.87
CA ALA A 241 -8.24 4.09 -11.06
C ALA A 241 -8.26 5.07 -12.24
N LYS A 242 -8.73 6.30 -12.02
CA LYS A 242 -8.62 7.41 -12.97
C LYS A 242 -7.52 8.37 -12.52
N CYS A 243 -6.68 8.80 -13.45
CA CYS A 243 -5.77 9.92 -13.23
C CYS A 243 -6.58 11.21 -13.03
N THR A 244 -6.41 11.87 -11.90
CA THR A 244 -7.13 13.11 -11.55
C THR A 244 -6.27 14.36 -11.68
N VAL A 245 -4.98 14.19 -11.98
CA VAL A 245 -4.07 15.30 -12.28
C VAL A 245 -4.32 15.81 -13.73
N PRO A 246 -4.28 17.12 -13.99
CA PRO A 246 -4.39 17.63 -15.35
C PRO A 246 -3.23 17.15 -16.24
N GLY A 247 -3.52 16.76 -17.48
CA GLY A 247 -2.50 16.48 -18.49
C GLY A 247 -1.81 15.12 -18.43
N CYS A 248 -2.32 14.13 -17.67
CA CYS A 248 -1.72 12.79 -17.61
C CYS A 248 -1.63 12.14 -19.00
N ASP A 249 -2.70 12.21 -19.79
CA ASP A 249 -2.76 11.59 -21.11
C ASP A 249 -1.72 12.20 -22.06
N SER A 250 -1.58 13.54 -22.09
CA SER A 250 -0.56 14.21 -22.89
C SER A 250 0.86 13.88 -22.44
N PHE A 251 1.07 13.79 -21.12
CA PHE A 251 2.36 13.46 -20.55
C PHE A 251 2.79 12.04 -20.94
N TRP A 252 1.93 11.04 -20.74
CA TRP A 252 2.26 9.66 -21.10
C TRP A 252 2.26 9.40 -22.62
N GLN A 253 1.55 10.20 -23.41
CA GLN A 253 1.74 10.22 -24.87
C GLN A 253 3.15 10.73 -25.26
N GLN A 254 3.73 11.65 -24.50
CA GLN A 254 5.05 12.22 -24.79
C GLN A 254 6.21 11.39 -24.24
N TYR A 255 6.06 10.80 -23.05
CA TYR A 255 7.17 10.12 -22.38
C TYR A 255 6.91 8.64 -22.12
N GLY A 256 5.79 8.09 -22.59
CA GLY A 256 5.35 6.75 -22.23
C GLY A 256 4.79 6.69 -20.81
N ASN A 257 4.26 5.54 -20.42
CA ASN A 257 3.59 5.30 -19.14
C ASN A 257 4.59 5.14 -17.99
N VAL A 258 5.51 6.09 -17.83
CA VAL A 258 6.53 6.11 -16.78
C VAL A 258 5.90 6.21 -15.39
N VAL A 259 6.52 5.57 -14.41
CA VAL A 259 6.17 5.75 -13.00
C VAL A 259 6.48 7.19 -12.61
N GLY A 260 5.51 7.86 -11.99
CA GLY A 260 5.70 9.20 -11.47
C GLY A 260 6.01 9.19 -9.98
N CYS A 261 6.69 10.22 -9.48
CA CYS A 261 7.00 10.36 -8.06
C CYS A 261 6.74 11.78 -7.54
N GLN A 262 6.55 11.92 -6.22
CA GLN A 262 6.48 13.20 -5.53
C GLN A 262 6.92 13.05 -4.08
N GLU A 263 7.76 13.96 -3.60
CA GLU A 263 8.09 14.06 -2.18
C GLU A 263 6.94 14.70 -1.39
N ALA A 264 6.59 14.09 -0.25
CA ALA A 264 5.62 14.65 0.68
C ALA A 264 6.30 15.62 1.64
N HIS A 265 5.53 16.60 2.12
CA HIS A 265 6.03 17.53 3.10
C HIS A 265 6.12 16.90 4.50
N THR A 266 7.26 17.09 5.16
CA THR A 266 7.55 16.60 6.51
C THR A 266 6.93 17.46 7.62
N ASP A 267 6.44 18.65 7.28
CA ASP A 267 5.75 19.56 8.22
C ASP A 267 4.39 19.01 8.67
N MET A 268 3.73 18.20 7.84
CA MET A 268 2.47 17.51 8.17
C MET A 268 2.68 16.22 8.97
N GLY A 269 3.91 15.73 9.08
CA GLY A 269 4.28 14.58 9.89
C GLY A 269 5.71 14.19 9.59
N ASN A 270 6.51 14.02 10.64
CA ASN A 270 7.97 13.95 10.52
C ASN A 270 8.44 12.51 10.22
N TYR A 271 7.84 11.89 9.21
CA TYR A 271 8.26 10.60 8.69
C TYR A 271 9.41 10.80 7.72
N ARG A 272 10.50 10.06 7.91
CA ARG A 272 11.67 10.04 7.03
C ARG A 272 12.10 8.60 6.82
N PRO A 273 12.63 8.22 5.65
CA PRO A 273 13.17 6.88 5.47
C PRO A 273 14.19 6.55 6.57
N LEU A 274 14.08 5.35 7.15
CA LEU A 274 15.01 4.89 8.20
C LEU A 274 16.42 4.70 7.65
N ASN A 275 16.52 4.23 6.40
CA ASN A 275 17.76 4.15 5.66
C ASN A 275 18.00 5.48 4.92
N PRO A 276 19.07 6.23 5.24
CA PRO A 276 19.33 7.53 4.62
C PRO A 276 19.63 7.43 3.11
N ASP A 277 20.06 6.27 2.61
CA ASP A 277 20.26 6.04 1.17
C ASP A 277 18.93 6.09 0.40
N HIS A 278 17.79 5.98 1.09
CA HIS A 278 16.45 6.04 0.49
C HIS A 278 15.87 7.46 0.45
N GLY A 279 16.71 8.47 0.69
CA GLY A 279 16.33 9.88 0.76
C GLY A 279 15.93 10.33 2.16
N ASP A 280 15.59 11.61 2.31
CA ASP A 280 15.26 12.21 3.61
C ASP A 280 13.76 12.53 3.76
N LYS A 281 12.94 12.23 2.76
CA LYS A 281 11.50 12.55 2.73
C LYS A 281 10.60 11.35 2.43
N PRO A 282 9.32 11.40 2.85
CA PRO A 282 8.33 10.46 2.37
C PRO A 282 8.12 10.67 0.86
N VAL A 283 8.03 9.58 0.09
CA VAL A 283 7.86 9.64 -1.37
C VAL A 283 6.61 8.88 -1.77
N TRP A 284 5.80 9.52 -2.60
CA TRP A 284 4.66 8.95 -3.29
C TRP A 284 5.05 8.50 -4.69
N TYR A 285 4.47 7.39 -5.15
CA TYR A 285 4.66 6.85 -6.48
C TYR A 285 3.32 6.65 -7.17
N SER A 286 3.29 6.83 -8.48
CA SER A 286 2.11 6.66 -9.33
C SER A 286 2.39 5.58 -10.38
N LEU A 287 1.58 4.52 -10.38
CA LEU A 287 1.75 3.37 -11.25
C LEU A 287 0.65 3.39 -12.33
N PRO A 288 0.91 3.97 -13.53
CA PRO A 288 -0.09 4.03 -14.59
C PRO A 288 -0.41 2.64 -15.16
N GLY A 289 -1.68 2.29 -15.13
CA GLY A 289 -2.18 1.04 -15.69
C GLY A 289 -2.98 1.28 -16.96
N ALA A 290 -3.63 0.24 -17.46
CA ALA A 290 -4.45 0.39 -18.66
C ALA A 290 -5.65 1.33 -18.44
N CYS A 291 -5.97 2.15 -19.45
CA CYS A 291 -7.09 3.08 -19.47
C CYS A 291 -7.11 4.04 -18.26
N SER A 292 -5.98 4.68 -17.97
CA SER A 292 -5.81 5.62 -16.84
C SER A 292 -6.74 6.83 -16.88
N SER A 293 -7.36 7.14 -18.02
CA SER A 293 -8.32 8.23 -18.17
C SER A 293 -9.73 7.93 -17.60
N ALA A 294 -10.02 6.67 -17.25
CA ALA A 294 -11.35 6.23 -16.81
C ALA A 294 -11.36 5.52 -15.45
N ASN A 295 -12.45 5.70 -14.71
CA ASN A 295 -12.72 4.99 -13.45
C ASN A 295 -12.87 3.48 -13.68
N TYR A 296 -12.70 2.66 -12.63
CA TYR A 296 -12.81 1.18 -12.69
C TYR A 296 -13.97 0.66 -13.56
N GLY A 297 -15.20 1.13 -13.32
CA GLY A 297 -16.39 0.68 -14.04
C GLY A 297 -16.55 1.21 -15.47
N MET A 298 -15.68 2.12 -15.90
CA MET A 298 -15.76 2.81 -17.19
C MET A 298 -14.62 2.42 -18.15
N LYS A 299 -13.72 1.50 -17.75
CA LYS A 299 -12.59 1.05 -18.57
C LYS A 299 -13.05 0.11 -19.68
N THR A 300 -13.26 0.64 -20.89
CA THR A 300 -13.61 -0.16 -22.08
C THR A 300 -12.41 -0.89 -22.68
N ALA A 301 -12.65 -1.93 -23.48
CA ALA A 301 -11.59 -2.62 -24.22
C ALA A 301 -10.84 -1.68 -25.17
N ALA A 302 -11.56 -0.79 -25.87
CA ALA A 302 -10.97 0.22 -26.75
C ALA A 302 -10.03 1.17 -25.99
N CYS A 303 -10.44 1.62 -24.80
CA CYS A 303 -9.61 2.47 -23.96
C CYS A 303 -8.35 1.75 -23.45
N ARG A 304 -8.48 0.47 -23.04
CA ARG A 304 -7.32 -0.34 -22.61
C ARG A 304 -6.35 -0.63 -23.76
N ALA A 305 -6.85 -0.76 -24.99
CA ALA A 305 -6.02 -0.93 -26.17
C ALA A 305 -5.28 0.36 -26.53
N TYR A 306 -5.95 1.52 -26.39
CA TYR A 306 -5.36 2.83 -26.67
C TYR A 306 -4.37 3.29 -25.58
N GLN A 307 -4.70 3.04 -24.32
CA GLN A 307 -3.87 3.31 -23.14
C GLN A 307 -3.55 1.98 -22.47
N SER A 308 -2.49 1.31 -22.91
CA SER A 308 -2.09 0.00 -22.35
C SER A 308 -1.46 0.08 -20.95
N GLY A 309 -1.04 1.28 -20.51
CA GLY A 309 -0.36 1.48 -19.23
C GLY A 309 1.12 1.12 -19.29
N GLY A 310 1.76 1.09 -18.12
CA GLY A 310 3.20 0.78 -17.98
C GLY A 310 3.49 -0.61 -17.39
N ALA A 311 2.48 -1.33 -16.91
CA ALA A 311 2.65 -2.63 -16.29
C ALA A 311 3.02 -3.71 -17.33
N CYS A 312 4.06 -4.48 -17.05
CA CYS A 312 4.46 -5.62 -17.89
C CYS A 312 5.12 -6.74 -17.07
N ALA A 313 5.37 -7.89 -17.71
CA ALA A 313 6.00 -9.04 -17.06
C ALA A 313 7.53 -8.91 -16.94
N GLN A 314 8.16 -8.24 -17.90
CA GLN A 314 9.62 -8.03 -17.93
C GLN A 314 9.87 -6.59 -18.32
N VAL A 315 10.38 -5.78 -17.39
CA VAL A 315 10.56 -4.35 -17.59
C VAL A 315 11.65 -4.09 -18.63
N THR A 316 11.29 -3.41 -19.72
CA THR A 316 12.20 -3.06 -20.82
C THR A 316 12.55 -1.57 -20.87
N GLY A 317 11.74 -0.72 -20.22
CA GLY A 317 11.80 0.73 -20.39
C GLY A 317 11.11 1.21 -21.67
N ASP A 318 10.38 0.33 -22.37
CA ASP A 318 9.51 0.78 -23.46
C ASP A 318 8.35 1.63 -22.91
N ARG A 319 7.76 2.46 -23.77
CA ARG A 319 6.64 3.36 -23.43
C ARG A 319 5.41 2.68 -22.80
N HIS A 320 5.30 1.37 -22.94
CA HIS A 320 4.21 0.55 -22.40
C HIS A 320 4.70 -0.56 -21.46
N CYS A 321 5.97 -0.51 -21.04
CA CYS A 321 6.59 -1.53 -20.21
C CYS A 321 7.67 -0.91 -19.31
N THR A 322 7.21 -0.15 -18.33
CA THR A 322 8.02 0.69 -17.45
C THR A 322 8.09 0.15 -16.03
N TYR A 323 7.16 -0.74 -15.62
CA TYR A 323 7.22 -1.36 -14.31
C TYR A 323 6.61 -2.77 -14.24
N HIS A 324 7.04 -3.50 -13.21
CA HIS A 324 6.50 -4.79 -12.80
C HIS A 324 6.32 -4.80 -11.29
N THR A 325 5.24 -5.41 -10.79
CA THR A 325 4.96 -5.53 -9.35
C THR A 325 4.84 -6.99 -8.93
N GLU A 326 5.54 -7.36 -7.86
CA GLU A 326 5.43 -8.67 -7.21
C GLU A 326 5.01 -8.48 -5.76
N ALA A 327 3.98 -9.22 -5.32
CA ALA A 327 3.54 -9.16 -3.93
C ALA A 327 4.65 -9.68 -2.98
N ALA A 328 5.00 -8.87 -1.98
CA ALA A 328 6.05 -9.16 -0.99
C ALA A 328 5.51 -9.19 0.45
N GLY A 329 4.24 -9.61 0.56
CA GLY A 329 3.52 -9.76 1.81
C GLY A 329 2.69 -8.54 2.21
N PHE A 330 2.01 -8.69 3.34
CA PHE A 330 1.28 -7.62 4.01
C PHE A 330 1.32 -7.77 5.53
N VAL A 331 1.17 -6.64 6.22
CA VAL A 331 0.99 -6.56 7.67
C VAL A 331 -0.35 -5.89 7.99
N ASP A 332 -1.10 -6.48 8.91
CA ASP A 332 -2.35 -5.91 9.40
C ASP A 332 -2.07 -4.76 10.37
N LEU A 333 -2.77 -3.63 10.21
CA LEU A 333 -2.58 -2.46 11.07
C LEU A 333 -2.83 -2.78 12.55
N ASN A 334 -3.79 -3.66 12.83
CA ASN A 334 -4.08 -4.05 14.22
C ASN A 334 -2.97 -4.89 14.85
N TYR A 335 -2.16 -5.54 14.02
CA TYR A 335 -0.97 -6.25 14.49
C TYR A 335 0.11 -5.28 14.97
N LEU A 336 0.31 -4.17 14.25
CA LEU A 336 1.27 -3.12 14.63
C LEU A 336 0.91 -2.47 15.95
N THR A 337 -0.38 -2.40 16.24
CA THR A 337 -0.90 -1.62 17.35
C THR A 337 -1.19 -2.44 18.60
N SER A 338 -0.97 -3.76 18.57
CA SER A 338 -1.33 -4.69 19.66
C SER A 338 -0.15 -5.13 20.54
N ALA A 339 1.07 -4.65 20.30
CA ALA A 339 2.23 -4.95 21.15
C ALA A 339 2.67 -3.69 21.95
N PRO A 340 2.77 -3.72 23.31
CA PRO A 340 2.35 -4.73 24.30
C PRO A 340 1.03 -4.35 24.98
N PHE A 341 0.11 -3.68 24.27
CA PHE A 341 -1.21 -3.36 24.81
C PHE A 341 -2.10 -4.60 24.83
N SER A 342 -2.07 -5.32 25.95
CA SER A 342 -3.03 -6.35 26.37
C SER A 342 -3.35 -7.43 25.33
N ALA A 343 -3.05 -8.69 25.67
CA ALA A 343 -3.50 -9.88 24.95
C ALA A 343 -5.02 -9.92 24.66
N SER A 344 -5.81 -9.00 25.23
CA SER A 344 -7.24 -8.82 24.97
C SER A 344 -7.58 -7.96 23.74
N PHE A 345 -6.60 -7.39 23.02
CA PHE A 345 -6.83 -6.60 21.79
C PHE A 345 -6.35 -7.26 20.48
N VAL A 346 -5.94 -8.53 20.56
CA VAL A 346 -5.26 -9.26 19.49
C VAL A 346 -6.29 -9.96 18.58
N ALA A 347 -6.88 -9.25 17.62
CA ALA A 347 -7.37 -9.79 16.32
C ALA A 347 -8.23 -8.81 15.49
N TYR A 348 -8.21 -7.50 15.76
CA TYR A 348 -9.45 -6.78 15.50
C TYR A 348 -9.86 -6.46 14.06
N GLY A 349 -9.06 -6.04 13.10
CA GLY A 349 -9.67 -5.57 11.84
C GLY A 349 -10.54 -4.31 12.05
N ALA A 350 -10.62 -3.44 11.05
CA ALA A 350 -11.42 -2.21 11.15
C ALA A 350 -12.94 -2.47 11.22
N THR A 351 -13.36 -3.74 11.22
CA THR A 351 -14.76 -4.19 11.21
C THR A 351 -15.10 -5.11 12.37
N SER A 352 -14.22 -5.29 13.34
CA SER A 352 -14.57 -6.07 14.53
C SER A 352 -15.56 -5.30 15.42
N PRO A 353 -16.46 -6.03 16.11
CA PRO A 353 -17.32 -5.46 17.14
C PRO A 353 -16.57 -4.66 18.21
N GLU A 354 -15.35 -5.08 18.57
CA GLU A 354 -14.55 -4.44 19.61
C GLU A 354 -13.91 -3.14 19.14
N TYR A 355 -13.41 -3.09 17.90
CA TYR A 355 -12.95 -1.83 17.32
C TYR A 355 -14.11 -0.85 17.14
N GLN A 356 -15.30 -1.35 16.77
CA GLN A 356 -16.51 -0.54 16.75
C GLN A 356 -16.87 -0.04 18.15
N THR A 357 -16.80 -0.90 19.18
CA THR A 357 -17.02 -0.51 20.58
C THR A 357 -16.03 0.55 21.05
N PHE A 358 -14.75 0.44 20.65
CA PHE A 358 -13.74 1.47 20.90
C PHE A 358 -14.13 2.81 20.28
N CYS A 359 -14.55 2.82 19.00
CA CYS A 359 -15.01 4.04 18.34
C CYS A 359 -16.30 4.61 18.96
N ASP A 360 -17.30 3.77 19.22
CA ASP A 360 -18.59 4.15 19.81
C ASP A 360 -18.44 4.68 21.24
N GLY A 361 -17.44 4.18 21.98
CA GLY A 361 -17.03 4.70 23.29
C GLY A 361 -16.26 6.03 23.24
N GLY A 362 -16.11 6.65 22.07
CA GLY A 362 -15.38 7.91 21.89
C GLY A 362 -13.86 7.77 21.75
N GLY A 363 -13.37 6.54 21.56
CA GLY A 363 -11.98 6.23 21.27
C GLY A 363 -11.56 6.79 19.90
N LYS A 364 -10.28 7.14 19.80
CA LYS A 364 -9.64 7.57 18.54
C LYS A 364 -8.23 7.04 18.49
N GLU A 365 -7.83 6.48 17.35
CA GLU A 365 -6.44 6.07 17.15
C GLU A 365 -5.50 7.28 17.10
N TYR A 366 -5.97 8.39 16.52
CA TYR A 366 -5.27 9.66 16.53
C TYR A 366 -6.27 10.83 16.50
N ASP A 367 -6.01 11.86 17.30
CA ASP A 367 -6.74 13.11 17.31
C ASP A 367 -5.76 14.27 17.08
N PRO A 368 -5.83 14.94 15.90
CA PRO A 368 -4.92 16.02 15.57
C PRO A 368 -4.91 17.18 16.58
N ALA A 369 -5.98 17.39 17.33
CA ALA A 369 -6.07 18.49 18.29
C ALA A 369 -5.18 18.31 19.52
N ILE A 370 -4.81 17.07 19.85
CA ILE A 370 -3.98 16.72 21.01
C ILE A 370 -2.69 15.99 20.61
N ASP A 371 -2.44 15.83 19.31
CA ASP A 371 -1.31 15.07 18.75
C ASP A 371 -1.15 13.68 19.39
N ALA A 372 -2.29 13.03 19.67
CA ALA A 372 -2.37 11.78 20.42
C ALA A 372 -3.69 11.05 20.14
N GLY A 373 -3.71 9.74 20.39
CA GLY A 373 -4.95 8.98 20.42
C GLY A 373 -5.71 9.12 21.74
N ARG A 374 -7.00 8.77 21.72
CA ARG A 374 -7.86 8.67 22.90
C ARG A 374 -8.08 7.20 23.21
N GLY A 375 -7.43 6.71 24.26
CA GLY A 375 -7.41 5.27 24.60
C GLY A 375 -6.45 4.45 23.74
N PHE A 376 -5.53 5.12 23.01
CA PHE A 376 -4.59 4.50 22.10
C PHE A 376 -3.34 5.38 21.93
N THR A 377 -2.14 4.82 22.00
CA THR A 377 -0.91 5.65 22.06
C THR A 377 0.07 5.43 20.90
N PHE A 378 -0.17 4.44 20.04
CA PHE A 378 0.75 4.10 18.94
C PHE A 378 1.02 5.30 18.00
N TRP A 379 0.00 6.13 17.76
CA TRP A 379 0.07 7.28 16.85
C TRP A 379 0.42 8.61 17.55
N ASN A 380 0.81 8.62 18.82
CA ASN A 380 1.13 9.87 19.51
C ASN A 380 2.38 10.55 18.92
N HIS A 381 2.43 11.87 19.01
CA HIS A 381 3.60 12.68 18.63
C HIS A 381 3.95 12.55 17.14
N LYS A 382 3.06 13.01 16.26
CA LYS A 382 3.22 12.94 14.80
C LYS A 382 4.43 13.71 14.27
N HIS A 383 4.85 14.74 14.98
CA HIS A 383 5.99 15.59 14.58
C HIS A 383 7.30 15.20 15.27
N ASP A 384 7.28 14.24 16.21
CA ASP A 384 8.47 13.70 16.85
C ASP A 384 9.14 12.67 15.93
N GLN A 385 10.41 12.90 15.58
CA GLN A 385 11.16 12.02 14.67
C GLN A 385 11.29 10.61 15.24
N ALA A 386 11.64 10.48 16.53
CA ALA A 386 11.89 9.18 17.14
C ALA A 386 10.60 8.34 17.23
N ALA A 387 9.45 8.97 17.48
CA ALA A 387 8.15 8.32 17.46
C ALA A 387 7.79 7.83 16.03
N CYS A 388 8.05 8.64 15.01
CA CYS A 388 7.87 8.26 13.61
C CYS A 388 8.79 7.11 13.19
N ASP A 389 10.05 7.15 13.59
CA ASP A 389 11.04 6.10 13.33
C ASP A 389 10.64 4.79 14.03
N GLY A 390 10.23 4.86 15.30
CA GLY A 390 9.74 3.70 16.05
C GLY A 390 8.53 3.04 15.40
N ARG A 391 7.61 3.84 14.84
CA ARG A 391 6.46 3.32 14.08
C ARG A 391 6.88 2.64 12.78
N GLN A 392 7.82 3.21 12.03
CA GLN A 392 8.36 2.57 10.83
C GLN A 392 9.09 1.26 11.16
N GLN A 393 9.90 1.26 12.22
CA GLN A 393 10.59 0.06 12.68
C GLN A 393 9.59 -1.04 13.08
N ALA A 394 8.50 -0.69 13.76
CA ALA A 394 7.45 -1.65 14.10
C ALA A 394 6.83 -2.33 12.85
N VAL A 395 6.72 -1.60 11.73
CA VAL A 395 6.27 -2.17 10.45
C VAL A 395 7.30 -3.13 9.89
N LEU A 396 8.57 -2.74 9.85
CA LEU A 396 9.66 -3.60 9.36
C LEU A 396 9.78 -4.87 10.20
N ASP A 397 9.74 -4.77 11.53
CA ASP A 397 9.77 -5.90 12.45
C ASP A 397 8.60 -6.85 12.23
N ALA A 398 7.40 -6.31 11.96
CA ALA A 398 6.23 -7.12 11.66
C ALA A 398 6.37 -7.87 10.32
N PHE A 399 6.93 -7.23 9.29
CA PHE A 399 7.27 -7.91 8.03
C PHE A 399 8.34 -8.98 8.23
N GLN A 400 9.42 -8.69 8.96
CA GLN A 400 10.49 -9.65 9.22
C GLN A 400 9.98 -10.86 10.00
N ARG A 401 9.10 -10.66 10.98
CA ARG A 401 8.50 -11.75 11.76
C ARG A 401 7.55 -12.60 10.91
N LYS A 402 6.72 -11.98 10.06
CA LYS A 402 5.73 -12.69 9.23
C LYS A 402 6.34 -13.33 7.98
N TYR A 403 7.42 -12.77 7.44
CA TYR A 403 8.10 -13.20 6.22
C TYR A 403 9.62 -13.26 6.41
N PRO A 404 10.14 -14.14 7.30
CA PRO A 404 11.56 -14.12 7.70
C PRO A 404 12.56 -14.43 6.59
N GLY A 405 12.10 -15.04 5.47
CA GLY A 405 12.92 -15.32 4.29
C GLY A 405 12.97 -14.19 3.26
N MET A 406 12.25 -13.09 3.47
CA MET A 406 12.32 -11.91 2.60
C MET A 406 13.21 -10.85 3.25
N PRO A 407 14.08 -10.17 2.50
CA PRO A 407 14.89 -9.10 3.06
C PRO A 407 13.97 -7.95 3.51
N THR A 408 14.33 -7.31 4.62
CA THR A 408 13.59 -6.16 5.18
C THR A 408 13.58 -4.98 4.22
N GLU A 409 14.72 -4.74 3.57
CA GLU A 409 14.96 -3.67 2.61
C GLU A 409 15.52 -4.26 1.29
N LEU A 410 15.42 -3.50 0.22
CA LEU A 410 16.06 -3.76 -1.08
C LEU A 410 16.95 -2.57 -1.42
N ASP A 411 17.41 -2.48 -2.67
CA ASP A 411 18.16 -1.32 -3.15
C ASP A 411 17.37 -0.02 -2.95
N ALA A 412 18.12 1.07 -2.80
CA ALA A 412 17.54 2.40 -2.75
C ALA A 412 16.76 2.70 -4.05
N PRO A 413 15.58 3.34 -3.97
CA PRO A 413 14.91 3.83 -5.15
C PRO A 413 15.79 4.91 -5.83
N PRO A 414 15.71 5.06 -7.16
CA PRO A 414 16.25 6.25 -7.82
C PRO A 414 15.69 7.54 -7.18
N PRO A 415 16.43 8.66 -7.24
CA PRO A 415 15.95 9.94 -6.72
C PRO A 415 14.64 10.38 -7.35
N CYS A 416 13.80 11.08 -6.58
CA CYS A 416 12.60 11.72 -7.09
C CYS A 416 12.90 13.16 -7.55
N ASP A 417 13.49 13.29 -8.74
CA ASP A 417 14.11 14.52 -9.24
C ASP A 417 13.30 15.25 -10.32
N TRP A 418 12.02 14.91 -10.49
CA TRP A 418 11.16 15.53 -11.51
C TRP A 418 11.04 17.05 -11.36
N ASP A 419 10.92 17.55 -10.14
CA ASP A 419 10.73 18.98 -9.87
C ASP A 419 12.05 19.78 -10.01
N GLU A 420 13.20 19.09 -10.04
CA GLU A 420 14.53 19.71 -10.20
C GLU A 420 15.00 19.75 -11.65
N ALA A 421 14.31 19.05 -12.55
CA ALA A 421 14.63 19.01 -13.96
C ALA A 421 14.17 20.29 -14.67
N GLU A 422 14.91 21.39 -14.48
CA GLU A 422 14.86 22.49 -15.44
C GLU A 422 15.18 21.94 -16.84
N PRO A 423 14.50 22.40 -17.90
CA PRO A 423 14.78 21.96 -19.26
C PRO A 423 16.25 22.28 -19.60
N ARG A 424 17.06 21.24 -19.86
CA ARG A 424 18.43 21.38 -20.34
C ARG A 424 18.48 21.82 -21.79
#